data_AF-R7QKJ3-F1
#
_entry.id   AF-R7QKJ3-F1
#
_cell.length_a   1.000
_cell.length_b   1.000
_cell.length_c   1.000
_cell.angle_alpha   90.00
_cell.angle_beta   90.00
_cell.angle_gamma   90.00
#
_symmetry.space_group_name_H-M   'P 1'
#
loop_
_entity.id
_entity.type
_entity.pdbx_description
1 polymer ?
#
loop_
_entity_poly.entity_id
_entity_poly.type
_entity_poly.pdbx_seq_one_letter_code
_entity_poly.pdbx_strand_id
1 'polypeptide(L)'
;MLTFAQRPEVMELVLSHVLSSRLLVVLGRLLNHSSGQRLKIARVTLSSLRNMASGSTVMHTRIRRDLLAAEVPAVLRRLIRMGSGRGALLGADEDAMDDARALAELLQEERASMSTLDAYIAEVQADALHWSPIHRDARFWMVNAQRIVDDHRRVVRQLATVLIESQRQSAEAIAVACNDLSMLMRETTTGKAALLSIEGLKVSLMSLMTCHEDPTVRAATLTCVQYLITSSVRT
;
A
#
# COMPACT_ATOMS: atom_id res chain seq x y z
N MET A 1 -16.77 18.78 -15.38
CA MET A 1 -17.00 17.32 -15.17
C MET A 1 -16.34 16.57 -16.31
N LEU A 2 -15.46 15.60 -16.03
CA LEU A 2 -14.97 14.69 -17.07
C LEU A 2 -16.16 13.84 -17.56
N THR A 3 -16.37 13.81 -18.87
CA THR A 3 -17.51 13.19 -19.58
C THR A 3 -17.69 11.68 -19.35
N PHE A 4 -16.74 11.03 -18.68
CA PHE A 4 -16.78 9.59 -18.37
C PHE A 4 -17.87 9.20 -17.37
N ALA A 5 -18.39 10.14 -16.57
CA ALA A 5 -19.46 9.88 -15.61
C ALA A 5 -20.80 9.49 -16.28
N GLN A 6 -20.96 9.77 -17.58
CA GLN A 6 -22.21 9.49 -18.31
C GLN A 6 -22.30 8.05 -18.84
N ARG A 7 -21.22 7.26 -18.76
CA ARG A 7 -21.22 5.83 -19.16
C ARG A 7 -20.59 4.96 -18.07
N PRO A 8 -21.41 4.26 -17.27
CA PRO A 8 -20.90 3.45 -16.16
C PRO A 8 -19.89 2.38 -16.60
N GLU A 9 -20.08 1.80 -17.79
CA GLU A 9 -19.18 0.80 -18.40
C GLU A 9 -17.76 1.34 -18.61
N VAL A 10 -17.65 2.59 -19.09
CA VAL A 10 -16.35 3.24 -19.33
C VAL A 10 -15.67 3.56 -18.00
N MET A 11 -16.45 3.98 -17.00
CA MET A 11 -15.94 4.20 -15.65
C MET A 11 -15.39 2.90 -15.07
N GLU A 12 -16.13 1.79 -15.11
CA GLU A 12 -15.64 0.49 -14.62
C GLU A 12 -14.36 0.03 -15.34
N LEU A 13 -14.28 0.23 -16.66
CA LEU A 13 -13.07 -0.08 -17.41
C LEU A 13 -11.87 0.76 -16.93
N VAL A 14 -12.08 2.06 -16.71
CA VAL A 14 -11.03 2.94 -16.18
C VAL A 14 -10.62 2.52 -14.78
N LEU A 15 -11.56 2.30 -13.86
CA LEU A 15 -11.25 1.91 -12.48
C LEU A 15 -10.54 0.56 -12.44
N SER A 16 -10.93 -0.40 -13.28
CA SER A 16 -10.25 -1.70 -13.34
C SER A 16 -8.79 -1.58 -13.80
N HIS A 17 -8.50 -0.75 -14.81
CA HIS A 17 -7.12 -0.48 -15.24
C HIS A 17 -6.31 0.30 -14.20
N VAL A 18 -6.94 1.26 -13.54
CA VAL A 18 -6.34 2.03 -12.45
C VAL A 18 -5.94 1.08 -11.32
N LEU A 19 -6.83 0.19 -10.89
CA LEU A 19 -6.63 -0.81 -9.84
C LEU A 19 -5.64 -1.92 -10.22
N SER A 20 -5.42 -2.17 -11.50
CA SER A 20 -4.40 -3.11 -11.98
C SER A 20 -3.02 -2.47 -12.18
N SER A 21 -2.91 -1.15 -11.99
CA SER A 21 -1.68 -0.39 -12.21
C SER A 21 -1.20 0.27 -10.92
N ARG A 22 0.06 0.70 -10.89
CA ARG A 22 0.59 1.53 -9.78
C ARG A 22 0.13 2.99 -9.84
N LEU A 23 -0.82 3.33 -10.72
CA LEU A 23 -1.21 4.72 -10.98
C LEU A 23 -1.71 5.44 -9.72
N LEU A 24 -2.52 4.78 -8.87
CA LEU A 24 -3.02 5.40 -7.62
C LEU A 24 -1.87 5.76 -6.67
N VAL A 25 -0.92 4.84 -6.48
CA VAL A 25 0.26 5.07 -5.63
C VAL A 25 1.11 6.21 -6.21
N VAL A 26 1.30 6.25 -7.53
CA VAL A 26 2.03 7.32 -8.21
C VAL A 26 1.31 8.66 -8.05
N LEU A 27 -0.01 8.72 -8.22
CA LEU A 27 -0.80 9.94 -8.03
C LEU A 27 -0.75 10.45 -6.58
N GLY A 28 -0.83 9.55 -5.60
CA GLY A 28 -0.64 9.90 -4.19
C GLY A 28 0.74 10.50 -3.90
N ARG A 29 1.80 9.89 -4.45
CA ARG A 29 3.16 10.43 -4.35
C ARG A 29 3.33 11.75 -5.08
N LEU A 30 2.76 11.91 -6.28
CA LEU A 30 2.77 13.16 -7.04
C LEU A 30 2.09 14.28 -6.28
N LEU A 31 0.98 14.00 -5.60
CA LEU A 31 0.30 14.98 -4.76
C LEU A 31 1.21 15.49 -3.63
N ASN A 32 2.00 14.61 -3.02
CA ASN A 32 2.98 14.99 -1.98
C ASN A 32 4.11 15.88 -2.52
N HIS A 33 4.49 15.75 -3.79
CA HIS A 33 5.55 16.55 -4.43
C HIS A 33 5.02 17.82 -5.12
N SER A 34 3.72 17.87 -5.42
CA SER A 34 3.07 18.98 -6.13
C SER A 34 2.64 20.12 -5.20
N SER A 35 2.93 20.03 -3.89
CA SER A 35 2.63 21.06 -2.91
C SER A 35 3.48 22.32 -3.18
N GLY A 36 2.91 23.33 -3.86
CA GLY A 36 3.60 24.58 -4.18
C GLY A 36 3.27 25.15 -5.56
N GLN A 37 4.30 25.56 -6.32
CA GLN A 37 4.22 26.34 -7.57
C GLN A 37 3.52 25.66 -8.77
N ARG A 38 3.03 24.42 -8.65
CA ARG A 38 2.39 23.66 -9.75
C ARG A 38 0.90 23.38 -9.48
N LEU A 39 0.14 24.42 -9.14
CA LEU A 39 -1.30 24.38 -8.84
C LEU A 39 -2.14 23.55 -9.81
N LYS A 40 -1.85 23.64 -11.12
CA LYS A 40 -2.59 22.90 -12.15
C LYS A 40 -2.46 21.38 -11.97
N ILE A 41 -1.28 20.90 -11.59
CA ILE A 41 -1.04 19.46 -11.36
C ILE A 41 -1.76 19.02 -10.09
N ALA A 42 -1.67 19.81 -9.02
CA ALA A 42 -2.36 19.52 -7.76
C ALA A 42 -3.89 19.47 -7.95
N ARG A 43 -4.47 20.47 -8.64
CA ARG A 43 -5.89 20.51 -9.04
C ARG A 43 -6.31 19.24 -9.77
N VAL A 44 -5.66 18.93 -10.89
CA VAL A 44 -6.02 17.77 -11.73
C VAL A 44 -5.88 16.48 -10.94
N THR A 45 -4.83 16.34 -10.12
CA THR A 45 -4.61 15.16 -9.29
C THR A 45 -5.72 15.01 -8.24
N LEU A 46 -6.03 16.07 -7.48
CA LEU A 46 -7.08 16.07 -6.46
C LEU A 46 -8.45 15.76 -7.05
N SER A 47 -8.85 16.46 -8.11
CA SER A 47 -10.14 16.20 -8.76
C SER A 47 -10.21 14.78 -9.33
N SER A 48 -9.12 14.26 -9.90
CA SER A 48 -9.09 12.88 -10.42
C SER A 48 -9.23 11.86 -9.29
N LEU A 49 -8.45 11.99 -8.21
CA LEU A 49 -8.53 11.11 -7.05
C LEU A 49 -9.91 11.16 -6.39
N ARG A 50 -10.46 12.36 -6.19
CA ARG A 50 -11.81 12.56 -5.64
C ARG A 50 -12.87 11.88 -6.51
N ASN A 51 -12.84 12.10 -7.82
CA ASN A 51 -13.81 11.49 -8.74
C ASN A 51 -13.73 9.96 -8.73
N MET A 52 -12.52 9.40 -8.71
CA MET A 52 -12.31 7.95 -8.62
C MET A 52 -12.73 7.36 -7.26
N ALA A 53 -12.74 8.15 -6.18
CA ALA A 53 -13.10 7.68 -4.84
C ALA A 53 -14.60 7.86 -4.48
N SER A 54 -15.31 8.76 -5.17
CA SER A 54 -16.66 9.23 -4.77
C SER A 54 -17.82 8.27 -5.04
N GLY A 55 -17.61 7.16 -5.74
CA GLY A 55 -18.69 6.21 -6.04
C GLY A 55 -18.88 5.12 -4.97
N SER A 56 -19.93 4.32 -5.14
CA SER A 56 -20.36 3.30 -4.17
C SER A 56 -20.08 1.85 -4.58
N THR A 57 -19.50 1.62 -5.76
CA THR A 57 -19.17 0.26 -6.24
C THR A 57 -18.00 -0.35 -5.47
N VAL A 58 -17.84 -1.68 -5.58
CA VAL A 58 -16.70 -2.42 -5.01
C VAL A 58 -15.35 -1.86 -5.47
N MET A 59 -15.27 -1.38 -6.72
CA MET A 59 -14.05 -0.76 -7.25
C MET A 59 -13.73 0.56 -6.53
N HIS A 60 -14.73 1.40 -6.25
CA HIS A 60 -14.52 2.64 -5.50
C HIS A 60 -14.07 2.38 -4.07
N THR A 61 -14.65 1.38 -3.41
CA THR A 61 -14.18 0.91 -2.09
C THR A 61 -12.72 0.48 -2.15
N ARG A 62 -12.34 -0.28 -3.17
CA ARG A 62 -10.94 -0.68 -3.35
C ARG A 62 -10.02 0.51 -3.60
N ILE A 63 -10.43 1.49 -4.41
CA ILE A 63 -9.67 2.72 -4.65
C ILE A 63 -9.45 3.48 -3.34
N ARG A 64 -10.49 3.66 -2.51
CA ARG A 64 -10.33 4.31 -1.20
C ARG A 64 -9.31 3.57 -0.32
N ARG A 65 -9.37 2.24 -0.30
CA ARG A 65 -8.41 1.41 0.45
C ARG A 65 -6.98 1.52 -0.09
N ASP A 66 -6.79 1.54 -1.39
CA ASP A 66 -5.47 1.73 -2.02
C ASP A 66 -4.92 3.14 -1.73
N LEU A 67 -5.78 4.17 -1.67
CA LEU A 67 -5.39 5.53 -1.27
C LEU A 67 -5.03 5.63 0.21
N LEU A 68 -5.72 4.89 1.08
CA LEU A 68 -5.36 4.76 2.49
C LEU A 68 -3.98 4.11 2.64
N ALA A 69 -3.75 3.00 1.93
CA ALA A 69 -2.47 2.30 1.88
C ALA A 69 -1.31 3.19 1.38
N ALA A 70 -1.59 4.06 0.41
CA ALA A 70 -0.60 5.00 -0.12
C ALA A 70 -0.38 6.25 0.75
N GLU A 71 -0.89 6.27 2.00
CA GLU A 71 -0.76 7.38 2.96
C GLU A 71 -1.27 8.75 2.45
N VAL A 72 -2.22 8.72 1.49
CA VAL A 72 -2.85 9.93 0.94
C VAL A 72 -3.54 10.78 2.01
N PRO A 73 -4.21 10.24 3.05
CA PRO A 73 -4.79 11.07 4.11
C PRO A 73 -3.79 11.97 4.82
N ALA A 74 -2.55 11.50 5.03
CA ALA A 74 -1.51 12.30 5.66
C ALA A 74 -1.09 13.47 4.74
N VAL A 75 -0.99 13.21 3.43
CA VAL A 75 -0.73 14.24 2.41
C VAL A 75 -1.86 15.28 2.39
N LEU A 76 -3.12 14.85 2.40
CA LEU A 76 -4.28 15.76 2.41
C LEU A 76 -4.31 16.64 3.65
N ARG A 77 -4.10 16.08 4.85
CA ARG A 77 -4.02 16.86 6.10
C ARG A 77 -2.92 17.93 6.03
N ARG A 78 -1.74 17.57 5.50
CA ARG A 78 -0.63 18.52 5.33
C ARG A 78 -1.01 19.63 4.34
N LEU A 79 -1.59 19.28 3.20
CA LEU A 79 -2.02 20.23 2.17
C LEU A 79 -3.06 21.21 2.70
N ILE A 80 -4.09 20.70 3.38
CA ILE A 80 -5.16 21.52 3.95
C ILE A 80 -4.58 22.52 4.97
N ARG A 81 -3.70 22.04 5.87
CA ARG A 81 -3.03 22.89 6.86
C ARG A 81 -2.15 23.96 6.22
N MET A 82 -1.43 23.61 5.14
CA MET A 82 -0.61 24.56 4.40
C MET A 82 -1.44 25.59 3.64
N GLY A 83 -2.60 25.21 3.12
CA GLY A 83 -3.55 26.10 2.45
C GLY A 83 -4.06 27.22 3.35
N SER A 84 -4.12 27.01 4.67
CA SER A 84 -4.52 28.04 5.63
C SER A 84 -3.43 29.10 5.91
N GLY A 85 -2.22 28.96 5.36
CA GLY A 85 -1.12 29.90 5.56
C GLY A 85 -1.15 31.10 4.59
N ARG A 86 -0.71 32.28 5.04
CA ARG A 86 -0.52 33.45 4.16
C ARG A 86 0.44 33.13 3.02
N GLY A 87 0.05 33.42 1.77
CA GLY A 87 0.85 33.17 0.58
C GLY A 87 0.72 31.76 -0.02
N ALA A 88 -0.15 30.91 0.54
CA ALA A 88 -0.44 29.60 -0.02
C ALA A 88 -1.30 29.73 -1.28
N LEU A 89 -0.66 29.61 -2.45
CA LEU A 89 -1.33 29.63 -3.75
C LEU A 89 -2.47 28.60 -3.86
N LEU A 90 -2.32 27.42 -3.23
CA LEU A 90 -3.35 26.38 -3.22
C LEU A 90 -4.47 26.69 -2.22
N GLY A 91 -4.18 27.48 -1.18
CA GLY A 91 -5.19 27.91 -0.20
C GLY A 91 -6.19 28.93 -0.77
N ALA A 92 -5.77 29.70 -1.76
CA ALA A 92 -6.63 30.64 -2.49
C ALA A 92 -7.53 29.96 -3.54
N ASP A 93 -7.41 28.64 -3.70
CA ASP A 93 -8.10 27.84 -4.69
C ASP A 93 -9.20 27.01 -4.01
N GLU A 94 -10.39 27.60 -3.89
CA GLU A 94 -11.52 27.01 -3.16
C GLU A 94 -11.92 25.63 -3.72
N ASP A 95 -12.01 25.49 -5.05
CA ASP A 95 -12.34 24.22 -5.70
C ASP A 95 -11.37 23.10 -5.33
N ALA A 96 -10.06 23.37 -5.36
CA ALA A 96 -9.04 22.38 -5.00
C ALA A 96 -9.07 22.03 -3.51
N MET A 97 -9.32 23.02 -2.66
CA MET A 97 -9.43 22.82 -1.22
C MET A 97 -10.68 22.01 -0.85
N ASP A 98 -11.79 22.23 -1.54
CA ASP A 98 -13.02 21.46 -1.36
C ASP A 98 -12.85 20.02 -1.85
N ASP A 99 -12.21 19.80 -3.00
CA ASP A 99 -11.85 18.46 -3.46
C ASP A 99 -10.95 17.73 -2.44
N ALA A 100 -9.99 18.44 -1.84
CA ALA A 100 -9.10 17.88 -0.83
C ALA A 100 -9.84 17.51 0.47
N ARG A 101 -10.76 18.36 0.94
CA ARG A 101 -11.58 18.10 2.14
C ARG A 101 -12.54 16.94 1.90
N ALA A 102 -13.28 16.95 0.79
CA ALA A 102 -14.20 15.88 0.44
C ALA A 102 -13.50 14.53 0.30
N LEU A 103 -12.32 14.49 -0.34
CA LEU A 103 -11.53 13.27 -0.42
C LEU A 103 -11.03 12.82 0.98
N ALA A 104 -10.63 13.76 1.85
CA ALA A 104 -10.18 13.42 3.19
C ALA A 104 -11.31 12.80 4.04
N GLU A 105 -12.54 13.34 3.94
CA GLU A 105 -13.73 12.81 4.61
C GLU A 105 -14.06 11.39 4.12
N LEU A 106 -14.12 11.17 2.81
CA LEU A 106 -14.36 9.84 2.23
C LEU A 106 -13.34 8.79 2.69
N LEU A 107 -12.06 9.16 2.76
CA LEU A 107 -11.01 8.26 3.23
C LEU A 107 -11.09 8.02 4.74
N GLN A 108 -11.49 9.03 5.52
CA GLN A 108 -11.68 8.88 6.97
C GLN A 108 -12.83 7.92 7.29
N GLU A 109 -13.95 8.04 6.57
CA GLU A 109 -15.09 7.11 6.69
C GLU A 109 -14.70 5.68 6.33
N GLU A 110 -14.02 5.49 5.19
CA GLU A 110 -13.54 4.16 4.80
C GLU A 110 -12.59 3.59 5.85
N ARG A 111 -11.64 4.38 6.36
CA ARG A 111 -10.70 3.94 7.40
C ARG A 111 -11.40 3.51 8.69
N ALA A 112 -12.46 4.21 9.10
CA ALA A 112 -13.24 3.86 10.28
C ALA A 112 -14.00 2.52 10.13
N SER A 113 -14.32 2.13 8.90
CA SER A 113 -15.00 0.87 8.60
C SER A 113 -14.07 -0.35 8.50
N MET A 114 -12.76 -0.14 8.42
CA MET A 114 -11.78 -1.22 8.19
C MET A 114 -11.27 -1.83 9.50
N SER A 115 -11.15 -3.16 9.52
CA SER A 115 -10.35 -3.81 10.56
C SER A 115 -8.85 -3.60 10.32
N THR A 116 -8.03 -3.83 11.36
CA THR A 116 -6.57 -3.78 11.22
C THR A 116 -6.05 -4.79 10.19
N LEU A 117 -6.69 -5.97 10.09
CA LEU A 117 -6.36 -6.96 9.06
C LEU A 117 -6.73 -6.46 7.66
N ASP A 118 -7.89 -5.84 7.48
CA ASP A 118 -8.27 -5.29 6.18
C ASP A 118 -7.32 -4.17 5.73
N ALA A 119 -6.86 -3.35 6.67
CA ALA A 119 -5.86 -2.30 6.41
C ALA A 119 -4.53 -2.91 5.95
N TYR A 120 -4.06 -3.94 6.64
CA TYR A 120 -2.86 -4.68 6.26
C TYR A 120 -2.99 -5.33 4.87
N ILE A 121 -4.11 -6.01 4.59
CA ILE A 121 -4.35 -6.65 3.30
C ILE A 121 -4.37 -5.61 2.18
N ALA A 122 -5.02 -4.46 2.39
CA ALA A 122 -5.06 -3.37 1.43
C ALA A 122 -3.66 -2.80 1.16
N GLU A 123 -2.84 -2.60 2.20
CA GLU A 123 -1.46 -2.13 2.07
C GLU A 123 -0.61 -3.03 1.18
N VAL A 124 -0.63 -4.34 1.48
CA VAL A 124 0.13 -5.33 0.72
C VAL A 124 -0.36 -5.37 -0.74
N GLN A 125 -1.67 -5.40 -0.96
CA GLN A 125 -2.26 -5.48 -2.32
C GLN A 125 -2.03 -4.23 -3.16
N ALA A 126 -1.95 -3.06 -2.52
CA ALA A 126 -1.66 -1.80 -3.19
C ALA A 126 -0.16 -1.64 -3.54
N ASP A 127 0.69 -2.59 -3.14
CA ASP A 127 2.15 -2.52 -3.31
C ASP A 127 2.74 -1.23 -2.70
N ALA A 128 2.19 -0.86 -1.54
CA ALA A 128 2.47 0.38 -0.83
C ALA A 128 3.15 0.14 0.53
N LEU A 129 3.86 -0.98 0.68
CA LEU A 129 4.51 -1.39 1.93
C LEU A 129 5.40 -0.30 2.50
N HIS A 130 5.18 0.03 3.77
CA HIS A 130 6.03 0.93 4.55
C HIS A 130 6.06 0.50 6.01
N TRP A 131 7.01 1.02 6.80
CA TRP A 131 7.01 0.70 8.22
C TRP A 131 5.82 1.34 8.94
N SER A 132 4.81 0.53 9.25
CA SER A 132 3.70 0.82 10.15
C SER A 132 3.79 0.00 11.45
N PRO A 133 3.12 0.39 12.55
CA PRO A 133 3.11 -0.38 13.80
C PRO A 133 2.66 -1.84 13.64
N ILE A 134 1.82 -2.14 12.64
CA ILE A 134 1.26 -3.48 12.40
C ILE A 134 2.37 -4.51 12.14
N HIS A 135 3.38 -4.17 11.35
CA HIS A 135 4.47 -5.10 10.99
C HIS A 135 5.32 -5.53 12.18
N ARG A 136 5.29 -4.75 13.28
CA ARG A 136 6.05 -5.01 14.51
C ARG A 136 5.18 -5.50 15.67
N ASP A 137 3.85 -5.52 15.50
CA ASP A 137 2.93 -5.93 16.54
C ASP A 137 2.83 -7.46 16.62
N ALA A 138 3.47 -8.04 17.64
CA ALA A 138 3.43 -9.47 17.88
C ALA A 138 1.99 -10.00 18.08
N ARG A 139 1.10 -9.21 18.69
CA ARG A 139 -0.29 -9.61 18.92
C ARG A 139 -1.06 -9.67 17.61
N PHE A 140 -0.82 -8.73 16.69
CA PHE A 140 -1.42 -8.77 15.36
C PHE A 140 -1.07 -10.08 14.64
N TRP A 141 0.22 -10.45 14.61
CA TRP A 141 0.67 -11.65 13.91
C TRP A 141 0.17 -12.93 14.57
N MET A 142 0.22 -13.02 15.90
CA MET A 142 -0.29 -14.18 16.64
C MET A 142 -1.78 -14.47 16.34
N VAL A 143 -2.60 -13.42 16.16
CA VAL A 143 -4.03 -13.56 15.89
C VAL A 143 -4.34 -13.79 14.41
N ASN A 144 -3.60 -13.17 13.49
CA ASN A 144 -4.00 -13.07 12.08
C ASN A 144 -3.13 -13.89 11.13
N ALA A 145 -1.92 -14.32 11.50
CA ALA A 145 -0.98 -14.96 10.57
C ALA A 145 -1.56 -16.22 9.92
N GLN A 146 -2.19 -17.10 10.70
CA GLN A 146 -2.78 -18.34 10.17
C GLN A 146 -3.87 -18.04 9.14
N ARG A 147 -4.75 -17.09 9.45
CA ARG A 147 -5.78 -16.61 8.53
C ARG A 147 -5.19 -16.00 7.25
N ILE A 148 -4.08 -15.27 7.35
CA ILE A 148 -3.40 -14.71 6.18
C ILE A 148 -2.89 -15.82 5.25
N VAL A 149 -2.27 -16.86 5.80
CA VAL A 149 -1.73 -17.99 5.03
C VAL A 149 -2.85 -18.82 4.38
N ASP A 150 -3.92 -19.10 5.12
CA ASP A 150 -4.97 -20.02 4.68
C ASP A 150 -5.97 -19.32 3.74
N ASP A 151 -6.53 -18.20 4.17
CA ASP A 151 -7.64 -17.52 3.49
C ASP A 151 -7.17 -16.42 2.52
N HIS A 152 -5.99 -15.84 2.78
CA HIS A 152 -5.49 -14.68 2.04
C HIS A 152 -4.18 -14.97 1.28
N ARG A 153 -4.08 -16.14 0.64
CA ARG A 153 -2.90 -16.55 -0.17
C ARG A 153 -2.42 -15.54 -1.21
N ARG A 154 -3.27 -14.61 -1.65
CA ARG A 154 -2.88 -13.49 -2.54
C ARG A 154 -1.90 -12.53 -1.85
N VAL A 155 -2.06 -12.30 -0.55
CA VAL A 155 -1.17 -11.46 0.28
C VAL A 155 0.22 -12.08 0.33
N VAL A 156 0.32 -13.38 0.65
CA VAL A 156 1.60 -14.11 0.67
C VAL A 156 2.31 -14.07 -0.69
N ARG A 157 1.55 -14.27 -1.78
CA ARG A 157 2.10 -14.17 -3.13
C ARG A 157 2.58 -12.76 -3.45
N GLN A 158 1.83 -11.73 -3.08
CA GLN A 158 2.22 -10.35 -3.33
C GLN A 158 3.50 -9.96 -2.56
N LEU A 159 3.62 -10.36 -1.28
CA LEU A 159 4.85 -10.19 -0.51
C LEU A 159 6.05 -10.88 -1.19
N ALA A 160 5.85 -12.08 -1.73
CA ALA A 160 6.90 -12.77 -2.48
C ALA A 160 7.23 -12.04 -3.80
N THR A 161 6.23 -11.51 -4.50
CA THR A 161 6.42 -10.70 -5.72
C THR A 161 7.25 -9.44 -5.44
N VAL A 162 7.03 -8.75 -4.32
CA VAL A 162 7.87 -7.61 -3.90
C VAL A 162 9.35 -8.00 -3.84
N LEU A 163 9.67 -9.19 -3.35
CA LEU A 163 11.05 -9.68 -3.29
C LEU A 163 11.57 -10.17 -4.63
N ILE A 164 10.76 -10.90 -5.41
CA ILE A 164 11.13 -11.39 -6.75
C ILE A 164 11.40 -10.22 -7.70
N GLU A 165 10.64 -9.13 -7.56
CA GLU A 165 10.74 -7.92 -8.38
C GLU A 165 11.43 -6.77 -7.64
N SER A 166 12.38 -7.09 -6.75
CA SER A 166 13.06 -6.16 -5.86
C SER A 166 13.67 -4.95 -6.55
N GLN A 167 14.12 -5.09 -7.80
CA GLN A 167 14.63 -4.00 -8.64
C GLN A 167 13.63 -2.86 -8.89
N ARG A 168 12.33 -3.10 -8.69
CA ARG A 168 11.26 -2.08 -8.84
C ARG A 168 10.72 -1.59 -7.50
N GLN A 169 11.36 -1.97 -6.40
CA GLN A 169 10.88 -1.71 -5.05
C GLN A 169 11.86 -0.85 -4.27
N SER A 170 11.33 -0.13 -3.26
CA SER A 170 12.19 0.59 -2.33
C SER A 170 12.86 -0.39 -1.37
N ALA A 171 14.04 -0.01 -0.86
CA ALA A 171 14.72 -0.78 0.20
C ALA A 171 13.80 -1.03 1.41
N GLU A 172 12.97 -0.04 1.76
CA GLU A 172 11.98 -0.16 2.83
C GLU A 172 10.94 -1.25 2.52
N ALA A 173 10.33 -1.25 1.33
CA ALA A 173 9.32 -2.23 0.95
C ALA A 173 9.88 -3.66 0.98
N ILE A 174 11.14 -3.84 0.52
CA ILE A 174 11.84 -5.13 0.57
C ILE A 174 12.06 -5.56 2.02
N ALA A 175 12.53 -4.66 2.89
CA ALA A 175 12.77 -4.96 4.30
C ALA A 175 11.47 -5.33 5.04
N VAL A 176 10.38 -4.61 4.80
CA VAL A 176 9.05 -4.89 5.35
C VAL A 176 8.55 -6.25 4.85
N ALA A 177 8.65 -6.52 3.55
CA ALA A 177 8.23 -7.81 2.99
C ALA A 177 9.01 -8.99 3.61
N CYS A 178 10.33 -8.87 3.77
CA CYS A 178 11.14 -9.89 4.45
C CYS A 178 10.71 -10.10 5.91
N ASN A 179 10.43 -9.02 6.64
CA ASN A 179 9.93 -9.10 8.02
C ASN A 179 8.59 -9.83 8.08
N ASP A 180 7.63 -9.44 7.25
CA ASP A 180 6.28 -9.99 7.26
C ASP A 180 6.26 -11.48 6.90
N LEU A 181 7.03 -11.88 5.88
CA LEU A 181 7.21 -13.30 5.54
C LEU A 181 7.85 -14.08 6.71
N SER A 182 8.78 -13.47 7.44
CA SER A 182 9.36 -14.08 8.64
C SER A 182 8.33 -14.28 9.74
N MET A 183 7.46 -13.30 9.98
CA MET A 183 6.37 -13.39 10.96
C MET A 183 5.37 -14.48 10.57
N LEU A 184 4.99 -14.56 9.29
CA LEU A 184 4.12 -15.63 8.78
C LEU A 184 4.73 -17.01 8.99
N MET A 185 6.02 -17.19 8.72
CA MET A 185 6.71 -18.47 8.96
C MET A 185 6.86 -18.81 10.45
N ARG A 186 6.94 -17.80 11.32
CA ARG A 186 7.11 -17.98 12.76
C ARG A 186 5.80 -18.33 13.46
N GLU A 187 4.71 -17.65 13.09
CA GLU A 187 3.41 -17.76 13.76
C GLU A 187 2.48 -18.81 13.14
N THR A 188 2.88 -19.48 12.06
CA THR A 188 2.06 -20.51 11.39
C THR A 188 2.85 -21.78 11.14
N THR A 189 2.15 -22.92 11.19
CA THR A 189 2.74 -24.22 10.84
C THR A 189 2.80 -24.43 9.33
N THR A 190 1.87 -23.84 8.58
CA THR A 190 1.73 -23.97 7.12
C THR A 190 2.47 -22.89 6.33
N GLY A 191 2.89 -21.79 6.95
CA GLY A 191 3.50 -20.64 6.28
C GLY A 191 4.77 -21.00 5.52
N LYS A 192 5.68 -21.79 6.12
CA LYS A 192 6.91 -22.23 5.43
C LYS A 192 6.60 -22.99 4.15
N ALA A 193 5.65 -23.93 4.20
CA ALA A 193 5.23 -24.70 3.03
C ALA A 193 4.59 -23.79 1.96
N ALA A 194 3.76 -22.82 2.38
CA ALA A 194 3.15 -21.85 1.46
C ALA A 194 4.22 -21.00 0.75
N LEU A 195 5.24 -20.50 1.46
CA LEU A 195 6.31 -19.72 0.86
C LEU A 195 7.21 -20.55 -0.06
N LEU A 196 7.57 -21.77 0.34
CA LEU A 196 8.40 -22.67 -0.47
C LEU A 196 7.71 -23.11 -1.77
N SER A 197 6.38 -23.07 -1.83
CA SER A 197 5.62 -23.34 -3.07
C SER A 197 5.74 -22.23 -4.11
N ILE A 198 6.26 -21.05 -3.75
CA ILE A 198 6.39 -19.89 -4.66
C ILE A 198 7.72 -19.98 -5.39
N GLU A 199 7.64 -20.17 -6.71
CA GLU A 199 8.81 -20.22 -7.59
C GLU A 199 9.60 -18.90 -7.58
N GLY A 200 10.92 -18.98 -7.63
CA GLY A 200 11.81 -17.82 -7.68
C GLY A 200 12.06 -17.13 -6.33
N LEU A 201 11.20 -17.32 -5.31
CA LEU A 201 11.36 -16.66 -4.00
C LEU A 201 12.68 -17.02 -3.32
N LYS A 202 13.04 -18.31 -3.27
CA LYS A 202 14.28 -18.77 -2.62
C LYS A 202 15.53 -18.17 -3.29
N VAL A 203 15.55 -18.11 -4.62
CA VAL A 203 16.66 -17.55 -5.38
C VAL A 203 16.77 -16.04 -5.13
N SER A 204 15.64 -15.33 -5.15
CA SER A 204 15.61 -13.90 -4.85
C SER A 204 16.10 -13.59 -3.43
N LEU A 205 15.61 -14.31 -2.41
CA LEU A 205 16.07 -14.14 -1.03
C LEU A 205 17.58 -14.36 -0.89
N MET A 206 18.13 -15.40 -1.53
CA MET A 206 19.58 -15.65 -1.50
C MET A 206 20.37 -14.53 -2.16
N SER A 207 19.88 -14.02 -3.30
CA SER A 207 20.52 -12.91 -4.01
C SER A 207 20.46 -11.60 -3.20
N LEU A 208 19.30 -11.26 -2.63
CA LEU A 208 19.10 -10.06 -1.81
C LEU A 208 19.97 -10.07 -0.55
N MET A 209 20.15 -11.23 0.06
CA MET A 209 20.99 -11.39 1.25
C MET A 209 22.46 -11.03 0.99
N THR A 210 23.00 -11.38 -0.19
CA THR A 210 24.42 -11.20 -0.52
C THR A 210 24.72 -9.93 -1.32
N CYS A 211 23.80 -9.53 -2.20
CA CYS A 211 24.09 -8.54 -3.25
C CYS A 211 23.39 -7.19 -3.05
N HIS A 212 22.43 -7.07 -2.13
CA HIS A 212 21.72 -5.79 -1.95
C HIS A 212 22.63 -4.73 -1.31
N GLU A 213 22.58 -3.49 -1.79
CA GLU A 213 23.44 -2.39 -1.34
C GLU A 213 23.16 -1.97 0.11
N ASP A 214 21.87 -1.91 0.48
CA ASP A 214 21.43 -1.52 1.81
C ASP A 214 21.67 -2.62 2.87
N PRO A 215 22.44 -2.37 3.95
CA PRO A 215 22.68 -3.33 5.02
C PRO A 215 21.41 -3.76 5.76
N THR A 216 20.41 -2.89 5.86
CA THR A 216 19.14 -3.18 6.55
C THR A 216 18.36 -4.25 5.79
N VAL A 217 18.34 -4.16 4.46
CA VAL A 217 17.73 -5.18 3.59
C VAL A 217 18.48 -6.49 3.68
N ARG A 218 19.82 -6.48 3.68
CA ARG A 218 20.61 -7.71 3.85
C ARG A 218 20.31 -8.39 5.19
N ALA A 219 20.21 -7.62 6.28
CA ALA A 219 19.89 -8.14 7.61
C ALA A 219 18.47 -8.72 7.71
N ALA A 220 17.47 -8.00 7.16
CA ALA A 220 16.09 -8.47 7.11
C ALA A 220 15.96 -9.74 6.28
N THR A 221 16.66 -9.79 5.14
CA THR A 221 16.65 -10.96 4.25
C THR A 221 17.35 -12.16 4.88
N LEU A 222 18.50 -11.96 5.54
CA LEU A 222 19.18 -13.01 6.30
C LEU A 222 18.25 -13.62 7.35
N THR A 223 17.53 -12.78 8.10
CA THR A 223 16.55 -13.23 9.10
C THR A 223 15.45 -14.08 8.45
N CYS A 224 14.90 -13.61 7.32
CA CYS A 224 13.89 -14.36 6.57
C CYS A 224 14.41 -15.72 6.08
N VAL A 225 15.63 -15.76 5.55
CA VAL A 225 16.30 -16.99 5.11
C VAL A 225 16.53 -17.95 6.28
N GLN A 226 16.93 -17.45 7.45
CA GLN A 226 17.10 -18.26 8.65
C GLN A 226 15.79 -18.94 9.06
N TYR A 227 14.66 -18.22 9.06
CA TYR A 227 13.36 -18.83 9.34
C TYR A 227 12.92 -19.85 8.28
N LEU A 228 13.30 -19.64 7.01
CA LEU A 228 13.01 -20.56 5.92
C LEU A 228 13.78 -21.88 6.04
N ILE A 229 15.04 -21.83 6.50
CA ILE A 229 15.93 -23.00 6.58
C ILE A 229 15.83 -23.73 7.92
N THR A 230 15.59 -23.00 9.02
CA THR A 230 15.51 -23.61 10.35
C THR A 230 14.20 -24.40 10.51
N SER A 231 14.31 -25.64 10.99
CA SER A 231 13.19 -26.57 11.20
C SER A 231 12.41 -26.34 12.51
N SER A 232 12.70 -25.26 13.25
CA SER A 232 12.06 -25.01 14.55
C SER A 232 10.67 -24.39 14.35
N VAL A 233 9.65 -25.24 14.47
CA VAL A 233 8.30 -24.82 14.88
C VAL A 233 8.36 -24.77 16.41
N ARG A 234 8.06 -23.63 17.02
CA ARG A 234 7.78 -23.61 18.47
C ARG A 234 6.46 -24.36 18.67
N THR A 235 6.54 -25.64 19.02
CA THR A 235 5.46 -26.41 19.65
C THR A 235 5.16 -25.86 21.02
#